data_AF-A0A1M5XUD3-F1
#
_entry.id   AF-A0A1M5XUD3-F1
#
_cell.length_a   1.000
_cell.length_b   1.000
_cell.length_c   1.000
_cell.angle_alpha   90.00
_cell.angle_beta   90.00
_cell.angle_gamma   90.00
#
_symmetry.space_group_name_H-M   'P 1'
#
loop_
_entity.id
_entity.type
_entity.pdbx_description
1 polymer ?
#
loop_
_entity_poly.entity_id
_entity_poly.type
_entity_poly.pdbx_seq_one_letter_code
_entity_poly.pdbx_strand_id
1 'polypeptide(L)'
;MAKEKLSRSISFVISNPTFEIWFLLHFKFTTKTYLNGDMVIGDLKKYIPDYEKSKDVYSLCNDRISDALRNADKLEAYHAGKDWPSEDCNPRTDVAEIVRIFEG
;
A
#
# COMPACT_ATOMS: atom_id res chain seq x y z
N MET A 1 30.36 5.58 -26.80
CA MET A 1 29.03 6.22 -26.62
C MET A 1 28.81 6.40 -25.14
N ALA A 2 28.62 7.64 -24.70
CA ALA A 2 28.53 8.00 -23.29
C ALA A 2 27.23 7.45 -22.67
N LYS A 3 27.34 6.80 -21.51
CA LYS A 3 26.18 6.42 -20.70
C LYS A 3 25.56 7.70 -20.15
N GLU A 4 24.31 7.98 -20.52
CA GLU A 4 23.54 9.07 -19.94
C GLU A 4 23.44 8.88 -18.43
N LYS A 5 23.73 9.96 -17.71
CA LYS A 5 23.76 10.05 -16.26
C LYS A 5 22.36 10.43 -15.80
N LEU A 6 21.55 9.45 -15.39
CA LEU A 6 20.19 9.71 -14.89
C LEU A 6 20.28 10.58 -13.62
N SER A 7 19.87 11.85 -13.74
CA SER A 7 19.98 12.86 -12.69
C SER A 7 18.82 12.78 -11.70
N ARG A 8 19.13 12.62 -10.40
CA ARG A 8 18.22 12.50 -9.23
C ARG A 8 17.27 11.29 -9.25
N SER A 9 17.45 10.44 -8.25
CA SER A 9 16.90 9.11 -8.04
C SER A 9 15.37 9.04 -8.16
N ILE A 10 14.88 8.43 -9.23
CA ILE A 10 13.46 8.06 -9.36
C ILE A 10 13.26 6.77 -8.57
N SER A 11 12.36 6.80 -7.58
CA SER A 11 11.93 5.61 -6.83
C SER A 11 10.52 5.23 -7.26
N PHE A 12 10.28 3.93 -7.44
CA PHE A 12 8.96 3.39 -7.74
C PHE A 12 8.30 2.92 -6.45
N VAL A 13 6.98 3.15 -6.33
CA VAL A 13 6.13 2.60 -5.27
C VAL A 13 5.13 1.69 -5.91
N ILE A 14 5.05 0.45 -5.44
CA ILE A 14 4.17 -0.55 -6.01
C ILE A 14 3.10 -0.91 -4.99
N SER A 15 1.88 -1.16 -5.45
CA SER A 15 0.82 -1.74 -4.65
C SER A 15 0.12 -2.82 -5.45
N ASN A 16 0.03 -4.02 -4.88
CA ASN A 16 -0.62 -5.18 -5.50
C ASN A 16 -1.85 -5.56 -4.67
N PRO A 17 -3.07 -5.59 -5.24
CA PRO A 17 -3.38 -5.27 -6.65
C PRO A 17 -3.57 -3.78 -6.92
N THR A 18 -3.68 -2.93 -5.89
CA THR A 18 -4.04 -1.52 -6.07
C THR A 18 -3.60 -0.66 -4.88
N PHE A 19 -3.56 0.65 -5.08
CA PHE A 19 -3.19 1.62 -4.06
C PHE A 19 -4.11 1.59 -2.83
N GLU A 20 -5.39 1.23 -2.98
CA GLU A 20 -6.35 1.11 -1.88
C GLU A 20 -5.96 0.07 -0.82
N ILE A 21 -4.98 -0.80 -1.09
CA ILE A 21 -4.36 -1.64 -0.04
C ILE A 21 -3.77 -0.75 1.05
N TRP A 22 -3.09 0.34 0.71
CA TRP A 22 -2.55 1.28 1.69
C TRP A 22 -3.66 1.80 2.61
N PHE A 23 -4.78 2.28 2.05
CA PHE A 23 -5.92 2.75 2.83
C PHE A 23 -6.54 1.66 3.71
N LEU A 24 -6.69 0.43 3.20
CA LEU A 24 -7.23 -0.67 3.99
C LEU A 24 -6.34 -1.00 5.20
N LEU A 25 -5.02 -0.91 5.06
CA LEU A 25 -4.07 -1.20 6.13
C LEU A 25 -4.16 -0.22 7.31
N HIS A 26 -4.69 1.00 7.13
CA HIS A 26 -5.00 1.90 8.26
C HIS A 26 -6.04 1.31 9.22
N PHE A 27 -6.94 0.47 8.72
CA PHE A 27 -8.06 -0.06 9.51
C PHE A 27 -7.88 -1.54 9.88
N LYS A 28 -7.19 -2.31 9.04
CA LYS A 28 -7.11 -3.76 9.20
C LYS A 28 -5.88 -4.37 8.52
N PHE A 29 -5.24 -5.30 9.24
CA PHE A 29 -4.31 -6.27 8.64
C PHE A 29 -5.07 -7.35 7.85
N THR A 30 -4.60 -7.67 6.64
CA THR A 30 -5.21 -8.68 5.77
C THR A 30 -4.16 -9.40 4.94
N THR A 31 -4.34 -10.71 4.75
CA THR A 31 -3.60 -11.55 3.79
C THR A 31 -4.54 -12.14 2.72
N LYS A 32 -5.78 -11.65 2.67
CA LYS A 32 -6.77 -12.09 1.69
C LYS A 32 -6.28 -11.76 0.29
N THR A 33 -6.23 -12.75 -0.58
CA THR A 33 -5.96 -12.53 -2.01
C THR A 33 -7.12 -11.78 -2.66
N TYR A 34 -6.80 -10.71 -3.40
CA TYR A 34 -7.77 -9.88 -4.09
C TYR A 34 -7.62 -10.03 -5.61
N LEU A 35 -8.69 -10.38 -6.32
CA LEU A 35 -8.62 -10.53 -7.79
C LEU A 35 -8.41 -9.19 -8.50
N ASN A 36 -8.86 -8.09 -7.90
CA ASN A 36 -8.74 -6.74 -8.45
C ASN A 36 -8.93 -5.68 -7.34
N GLY A 37 -8.74 -4.41 -7.70
CA GLY A 37 -8.91 -3.29 -6.79
C GLY A 37 -10.34 -3.11 -6.27
N ASP A 38 -11.37 -3.49 -7.02
CA ASP A 38 -12.77 -3.35 -6.58
C ASP A 38 -13.09 -4.26 -5.39
N MET A 39 -12.47 -5.44 -5.31
CA MET A 39 -12.58 -6.30 -4.13
C MET A 39 -11.90 -5.68 -2.89
N VAL A 40 -10.79 -4.95 -3.08
CA VAL A 40 -10.13 -4.19 -2.00
C VAL A 40 -11.04 -3.07 -1.52
N ILE A 41 -11.62 -2.32 -2.46
CA ILE A 41 -12.60 -1.26 -2.19
C ILE A 41 -13.81 -1.81 -1.42
N GLY A 42 -14.30 -3.00 -1.78
CA GLY A 42 -15.39 -3.66 -1.07
C GLY A 42 -15.09 -3.94 0.41
N ASP A 43 -13.84 -4.29 0.75
CA ASP A 43 -13.42 -4.42 2.15
C ASP A 43 -13.17 -3.06 2.81
N LEU A 44 -12.60 -2.09 2.09
CA LEU A 44 -12.37 -0.73 2.58
C LEU A 44 -13.69 -0.04 2.93
N LYS A 45 -14.76 -0.27 2.16
CA LYS A 45 -16.10 0.26 2.41
C LYS A 45 -16.75 -0.21 3.71
N LYS A 46 -16.19 -1.21 4.40
CA LYS A 46 -16.63 -1.57 5.75
C LYS A 46 -16.18 -0.53 6.79
N TYR A 47 -15.16 0.25 6.48
CA TYR A 47 -14.59 1.28 7.34
C TYR A 47 -14.90 2.69 6.82
N ILE A 48 -15.00 2.86 5.50
CA ILE A 48 -15.37 4.10 4.83
C ILE A 48 -16.56 3.82 3.88
N PRO A 49 -17.81 3.75 4.39
CA PRO A 49 -18.97 3.29 3.61
C PRO A 49 -19.21 3.99 2.28
N ASP A 50 -18.91 5.28 2.22
CA ASP A 50 -19.08 6.13 1.05
C ASP A 50 -17.77 6.34 0.25
N TYR A 51 -16.79 5.44 0.40
CA TYR A 51 -15.53 5.54 -0.33
C TYR A 51 -15.73 5.51 -1.84
N GLU A 52 -15.13 6.49 -2.50
CA GLU A 52 -14.89 6.59 -3.93
C GLU A 52 -13.46 7.12 -4.14
N LYS A 53 -12.86 6.88 -5.31
CA LYS A 53 -11.44 7.22 -5.56
C LYS A 53 -11.13 8.72 -5.47
N SER A 54 -12.13 9.57 -5.65
CA SER A 54 -12.06 11.03 -5.52
C SER A 54 -12.21 11.53 -4.08
N LYS A 55 -12.62 10.67 -3.15
CA LYS A 55 -12.91 11.06 -1.77
C LYS A 55 -11.61 11.42 -1.05
N ASP A 56 -11.60 12.56 -0.39
CA ASP A 56 -10.56 12.88 0.59
C ASP A 56 -10.72 11.97 1.82
N VAL A 57 -9.73 11.11 2.02
CA VAL A 57 -9.65 10.18 3.16
C VAL A 57 -8.54 10.55 4.14
N TYR A 58 -7.84 11.66 3.95
CA TYR A 58 -6.66 12.00 4.74
C TYR A 58 -6.99 12.05 6.24
N SER A 59 -8.03 12.78 6.62
CA SER A 59 -8.47 12.88 8.02
C SER A 59 -8.90 11.55 8.64
N LEU A 60 -9.37 10.59 7.84
CA LEU A 60 -9.76 9.26 8.29
C LEU A 60 -8.55 8.33 8.51
N CYS A 61 -7.48 8.56 7.75
CA CYS A 61 -6.29 7.73 7.72
C CYS A 61 -5.16 8.26 8.63
N ASN A 62 -5.01 9.59 8.75
CA ASN A 62 -3.86 10.23 9.38
C ASN A 62 -3.61 9.77 10.82
N ASP A 63 -4.66 9.69 11.64
CA ASP A 63 -4.56 9.24 13.04
C ASP A 63 -4.18 7.76 13.19
N ARG A 64 -4.16 7.01 12.07
CA ARG A 64 -3.90 5.57 11.99
C ARG A 64 -2.66 5.22 11.18
N ILE A 65 -1.79 6.20 10.88
CA ILE A 65 -0.55 5.94 10.13
C ILE A 65 0.30 4.86 10.81
N SER A 66 0.40 4.88 12.13
CA SER A 66 1.14 3.86 12.90
C SER A 66 0.55 2.45 12.75
N ASP A 67 -0.78 2.34 12.66
CA ASP A 67 -1.47 1.08 12.39
C ASP A 67 -1.18 0.59 10.96
N ALA A 68 -1.22 1.49 9.97
CA ALA A 68 -0.92 1.18 8.57
C ALA A 68 0.52 0.70 8.39
N LEU A 69 1.49 1.39 8.98
CA LEU A 69 2.91 1.01 8.97
C LEU A 69 3.11 -0.38 9.58
N ARG A 70 2.53 -0.64 10.76
CA ARG A 70 2.63 -1.95 11.43
C ARG A 70 1.96 -3.06 10.61
N ASN A 71 0.85 -2.77 9.94
CA ASN A 71 0.15 -3.76 9.13
C ASN A 71 0.90 -4.02 7.81
N ALA A 72 1.55 -3.02 7.23
CA ALA A 72 2.45 -3.19 6.09
C ALA A 72 3.66 -4.05 6.44
N ASP A 73 4.29 -3.85 7.61
CA ASP A 73 5.41 -4.70 8.09
C ASP A 73 5.00 -6.16 8.22
N LYS A 74 3.82 -6.43 8.79
CA LYS A 74 3.28 -7.78 8.90
C LYS A 74 3.04 -8.40 7.53
N LEU A 75 2.62 -7.60 6.55
CA LEU A 75 2.30 -8.06 5.21
C LEU A 75 3.57 -8.35 4.40
N GLU A 76 4.60 -7.52 4.56
CA GLU A 76 5.94 -7.79 4.03
C GLU A 76 6.52 -9.07 4.64
N ALA A 77 6.45 -9.23 5.96
CA ALA A 77 6.91 -10.44 6.64
C ALA A 77 6.13 -11.69 6.20
N TYR A 78 4.82 -11.56 5.95
CA TYR A 78 3.99 -12.65 5.43
C TYR A 78 4.44 -13.13 4.04
N HIS A 79 4.94 -12.22 3.21
CA HIS A 79 5.47 -12.52 1.87
C HIS A 79 7.00 -12.70 1.85
N ALA A 80 7.63 -12.90 3.00
CA ALA A 80 9.08 -13.10 3.08
C ALA A 80 9.53 -14.29 2.21
N GLY A 81 10.57 -14.07 1.41
CA GLY A 81 11.09 -15.07 0.46
C GLY A 81 10.37 -15.12 -0.89
N LYS A 82 9.39 -14.24 -1.14
CA LYS A 82 8.80 -14.01 -2.46
C LYS A 82 9.50 -12.85 -3.16
N ASP A 83 9.61 -12.92 -4.48
CA ASP A 83 10.07 -11.80 -5.29
C ASP A 83 9.03 -10.67 -5.24
N TRP A 84 9.51 -9.43 -5.16
CA TRP A 84 8.68 -8.23 -5.16
C TRP A 84 9.23 -7.23 -6.19
N PRO A 85 8.40 -6.69 -7.11
CA PRO A 85 6.96 -6.93 -7.28
C PRO A 85 6.62 -8.29 -7.93
N SER A 86 5.56 -8.95 -7.45
CA SER A 86 5.03 -10.21 -8.03
C SER A 86 3.55 -10.39 -7.72
N GLU A 87 2.84 -11.14 -8.57
CA GLU A 87 1.44 -11.55 -8.37
C GLU A 87 1.25 -12.36 -7.07
N ASP A 88 2.27 -13.12 -6.68
CA ASP A 88 2.30 -13.88 -5.42
C ASP A 88 2.18 -12.99 -4.19
N CYS A 89 2.63 -11.73 -4.29
CA CYS A 89 2.61 -10.75 -3.20
C CYS A 89 1.29 -9.98 -3.18
N ASN A 90 0.16 -10.70 -3.13
CA ASN A 90 -1.18 -10.13 -3.06
C ASN A 90 -1.84 -10.42 -1.71
N PRO A 91 -2.13 -9.41 -0.88
CA PRO A 91 -1.88 -7.98 -1.09
C PRO A 91 -0.49 -7.56 -0.61
N ARG A 92 0.08 -6.47 -1.13
CA ARG A 92 1.30 -5.78 -0.61
C ARG A 92 1.40 -4.35 -1.13
N THR A 93 2.07 -3.44 -0.41
CA THR A 93 2.31 -2.05 -0.86
C THR A 93 3.63 -1.48 -0.31
N ASP A 94 4.34 -0.69 -1.13
CA ASP A 94 5.58 0.02 -0.77
C ASP A 94 5.31 1.42 -0.20
N VAL A 95 4.05 1.84 -0.10
CA VAL A 95 3.71 3.19 0.38
C VAL A 95 4.25 3.42 1.80
N ALA A 96 4.30 2.37 2.62
CA ALA A 96 4.90 2.42 3.94
C ALA A 96 6.36 2.89 3.94
N GLU A 97 7.15 2.51 2.93
CA GLU A 97 8.56 2.91 2.82
C GLU A 97 8.69 4.42 2.58
N ILE A 98 7.85 4.96 1.69
CA ILE A 98 7.85 6.41 1.41
C ILE A 98 7.34 7.20 2.60
N VAL A 99 6.29 6.75 3.27
CA VAL A 99 5.78 7.44 4.47
C VAL A 99 6.87 7.51 5.54
N ARG A 100 7.64 6.43 5.76
CA ARG A 100 8.77 6.44 6.70
C ARG A 100 9.87 7.46 6.33
N ILE A 101 10.06 7.72 5.05
CA ILE A 101 11.05 8.73 4.59
C ILE A 101 10.58 10.15 4.94
N PHE A 102 9.27 10.41 4.92
CA PHE A 102 8.72 11.75 5.18
C PHE A 102 8.33 12.01 6.65
N GLU A 103 8.06 10.96 7.42
CA GLU A 103 7.79 11.04 8.87
C GLU A 103 9.08 10.98 9.71
N GLY A 104 10.24 10.86 9.07
CA GLY A 104 11.58 10.77 9.68
C GLY A 104 12.35 12.09 9.72
#